data_AF-A0A2P8F4N4-F1
#
_entry.id   AF-A0A2P8F4N4-F1
#
_cell.length_a   1.000
_cell.length_b   1.000
_cell.length_c   1.000
_cell.angle_alpha   90.00
_cell.angle_beta   90.00
_cell.angle_gamma   90.00
#
_symmetry.space_group_name_H-M   'P 1'
#
loop_
_entity.id
_entity.type
_entity.pdbx_description
1 polymer ?
#
loop_
_entity_poly.entity_id
_entity_poly.type
_entity_poly.pdbx_seq_one_letter_code
_entity_poly.pdbx_strand_id
1 'polypeptide(L)'
;MNDNTRFTEARSRMLPLGRAEHSYDLLMSHFAGCYLDMQNAGYDNLPDLEVLHTWLRELNFVIRPNLIEAWKLMAEHFGFSLGQKVKLEGTLFYPVRASVYPHEHVVTFTGFAALKSGKPGKTSVCVEAEASSVVEVFDQHLEAEELQALFFENITRRNPVRSFLDTELAMLS
;
A
#
# COMPACT_ATOMS: atom_id res chain seq x y z
N MET A 1 20.39 -5.05 -21.87
CA MET A 1 19.15 -5.60 -21.26
C MET A 1 18.01 -4.70 -21.71
N ASN A 2 16.96 -5.25 -22.33
CA ASN A 2 15.86 -4.43 -22.86
C ASN A 2 14.89 -4.02 -21.73
N ASP A 3 14.09 -2.97 -21.95
CA ASP A 3 13.21 -2.41 -20.91
C ASP A 3 12.13 -3.40 -20.45
N ASN A 4 11.66 -4.27 -21.34
CA ASN A 4 10.71 -5.35 -20.99
C ASN A 4 11.30 -6.37 -20.00
N THR A 5 12.58 -6.71 -20.12
CA THR A 5 13.26 -7.61 -19.16
C THR A 5 13.32 -6.95 -17.78
N ARG A 6 13.70 -5.67 -17.72
CA ARG A 6 13.78 -4.92 -16.44
C ARG A 6 12.42 -4.80 -15.76
N PHE A 7 11.38 -4.47 -16.52
CA PHE A 7 9.99 -4.41 -16.03
C PHE A 7 9.54 -5.76 -15.45
N THR A 8 9.81 -6.87 -16.16
CA THR A 8 9.40 -8.21 -15.72
C THR A 8 10.12 -8.64 -14.44
N GLU A 9 11.41 -8.32 -14.31
CA GLU A 9 12.18 -8.60 -13.09
C GLU A 9 11.66 -7.79 -11.89
N ALA A 10 11.42 -6.48 -12.08
CA ALA A 10 10.85 -5.63 -11.03
C ALA A 10 9.47 -6.14 -10.58
N ARG A 11 8.60 -6.51 -11.53
CA ARG A 11 7.28 -7.11 -11.25
C ARG A 11 7.41 -8.39 -10.42
N SER A 12 8.35 -9.26 -10.78
CA SER A 12 8.57 -10.54 -10.13
C SER A 12 9.07 -10.39 -8.69
N ARG A 13 9.86 -9.34 -8.40
CA ARG A 13 10.33 -9.03 -7.04
C ARG A 13 9.23 -8.50 -6.14
N MET A 14 8.28 -7.74 -6.68
CA MET A 14 7.15 -7.20 -5.91
C MET A 14 6.14 -8.28 -5.49
N LEU A 15 5.92 -9.29 -6.34
CA LEU A 15 4.80 -10.22 -6.18
C LEU A 15 4.77 -10.97 -4.83
N PRO A 16 5.88 -11.54 -4.33
CA PRO A 16 5.88 -12.24 -3.05
C PRO A 16 5.55 -11.30 -1.87
N LEU A 17 6.14 -10.10 -1.86
CA LEU A 17 5.94 -9.11 -0.79
C LEU A 17 4.52 -8.55 -0.81
N GLY A 18 3.95 -8.29 -1.98
CA GLY A 18 2.56 -7.86 -2.12
C GLY A 18 1.56 -8.91 -1.61
N ARG A 19 1.82 -10.20 -1.87
CA ARG A 19 1.00 -11.29 -1.32
C ARG A 19 1.13 -11.41 0.20
N ALA A 20 2.35 -11.24 0.72
CA ALA A 20 2.59 -11.26 2.16
C ALA A 20 1.85 -10.10 2.84
N GLU A 21 1.98 -8.87 2.33
CA GLU A 21 1.28 -7.70 2.85
C GLU A 21 -0.23 -7.94 2.93
N HIS A 22 -0.85 -8.35 1.82
CA HIS A 22 -2.28 -8.64 1.78
C HIS A 22 -2.71 -9.71 2.79
N SER A 23 -1.91 -10.76 2.95
CA SER A 23 -2.23 -11.86 3.87
C SER A 23 -2.16 -11.41 5.33
N TYR A 24 -1.13 -10.65 5.70
CA TYR A 24 -0.98 -10.13 7.06
C TYR A 24 -2.05 -9.08 7.39
N ASP A 25 -2.35 -8.16 6.47
CA ASP A 25 -3.44 -7.18 6.64
C ASP A 25 -4.79 -7.88 6.93
N LEU A 26 -5.11 -8.95 6.18
CA LEU A 26 -6.33 -9.73 6.40
C LEU A 26 -6.33 -10.45 7.76
N LEU A 27 -5.23 -11.13 8.11
CA LEU A 27 -5.11 -11.88 9.37
C LEU A 27 -5.29 -10.96 10.58
N MET A 28 -4.58 -9.83 10.60
CA MET A 28 -4.64 -8.89 11.72
C MET A 28 -6.00 -8.21 11.82
N SER A 29 -6.59 -7.81 10.68
CA SER A 29 -7.92 -7.21 10.66
C SER A 29 -9.00 -8.18 11.17
N HIS A 30 -8.90 -9.46 10.79
CA HIS A 30 -9.83 -10.48 11.24
C HIS A 30 -9.66 -10.77 12.73
N PHE A 31 -8.42 -10.97 13.19
CA PHE A 31 -8.11 -11.21 14.60
C PHE A 31 -8.60 -10.06 15.48
N ALA A 32 -8.25 -8.82 15.14
CA ALA A 32 -8.65 -7.64 15.91
C ALA A 32 -10.18 -7.46 15.91
N GLY A 33 -10.86 -7.76 14.81
CA GLY A 33 -12.32 -7.79 14.77
C GLY A 33 -12.92 -8.76 15.79
N CYS A 34 -12.48 -10.01 15.77
CA CYS A 34 -12.95 -11.03 16.71
C CYS A 34 -12.60 -10.68 18.17
N TYR A 35 -11.40 -10.17 18.42
CA TYR A 35 -10.96 -9.74 19.75
C TYR A 35 -11.89 -8.67 20.33
N LEU A 36 -12.15 -7.60 19.55
CA LEU A 36 -13.06 -6.53 19.97
C LEU A 36 -14.49 -7.03 20.18
N ASP A 37 -14.98 -7.93 19.32
CA ASP A 37 -16.32 -8.50 19.45
C ASP A 37 -16.43 -9.35 20.74
N MET A 38 -15.40 -10.12 21.11
CA MET A 38 -15.34 -10.86 22.38
C MET A 38 -15.27 -9.93 23.61
N GLN A 39 -14.44 -8.89 23.54
CA GLN A 39 -14.32 -7.90 24.61
C GLN A 39 -15.66 -7.20 24.87
N ASN A 40 -16.36 -6.80 23.81
CA ASN A 40 -17.68 -6.15 23.91
C ASN A 40 -18.77 -7.10 24.44
N ALA A 41 -18.65 -8.39 24.17
CA ALA A 41 -19.55 -9.41 24.71
C ALA A 41 -19.26 -9.75 26.19
N GLY A 42 -18.22 -9.17 26.79
CA GLY A 42 -17.89 -9.37 28.20
C GLY A 42 -17.27 -10.74 28.49
N TYR A 43 -16.51 -11.31 27.55
CA TYR A 43 -15.77 -12.55 27.79
C TYR A 43 -14.67 -12.30 28.84
N ASP A 44 -14.66 -13.12 29.89
CA ASP A 44 -13.66 -13.03 30.97
C ASP A 44 -12.25 -13.46 30.52
N ASN A 45 -12.16 -14.31 29.48
CA ASN A 45 -10.90 -14.85 28.95
C ASN A 45 -10.74 -14.42 27.49
N LEU A 46 -9.89 -13.43 27.26
CA LEU A 46 -9.54 -12.96 25.91
C LEU A 46 -8.23 -13.59 25.43
N PRO A 47 -8.04 -13.74 24.10
CA PRO A 47 -6.76 -14.16 23.53
C PRO A 47 -5.62 -13.20 23.93
N ASP A 48 -4.41 -13.73 24.11
CA ASP A 48 -3.22 -12.89 24.22
C ASP A 48 -2.94 -12.20 22.87
N LEU A 49 -2.50 -10.94 22.93
CA LEU A 49 -2.18 -10.11 21.77
C LEU A 49 -0.77 -10.36 21.23
N GLU A 50 0.06 -11.19 21.87
CA GLU A 50 1.43 -11.47 21.42
C GLU A 50 1.52 -11.93 19.94
N VAL A 51 0.57 -12.78 19.52
CA VAL A 51 0.50 -13.25 18.12
C VAL A 51 0.17 -12.11 17.17
N LEU A 52 -0.78 -11.24 17.55
CA LEU A 52 -1.11 -10.04 16.79
C LEU A 52 0.11 -9.11 16.67
N HIS A 53 0.85 -8.92 17.76
CA HIS A 53 2.05 -8.08 17.78
C HIS A 53 3.14 -8.62 16.86
N THR A 54 3.31 -9.94 16.80
CA THR A 54 4.23 -10.57 15.85
C THR A 54 3.82 -10.25 14.42
N TRP A 55 2.54 -10.42 14.08
CA TRP A 55 2.06 -10.08 12.74
C TRP A 55 2.18 -8.59 12.41
N LEU A 56 1.89 -7.70 13.37
CA LEU A 56 2.02 -6.25 13.19
C LEU A 56 3.47 -5.85 12.93
N ARG A 57 4.43 -6.44 13.67
CA ARG A 57 5.86 -6.18 13.47
C ARG A 57 6.33 -6.67 12.12
N GLU A 58 6.00 -7.91 11.75
CA GLU A 58 6.37 -8.46 10.45
C GLU A 58 5.79 -7.63 9.29
N LEU A 59 4.52 -7.22 9.39
CA LEU A 59 3.93 -6.37 8.35
C LEU A 59 4.62 -5.00 8.25
N ASN A 60 4.73 -4.29 9.38
CA ASN A 60 5.11 -2.87 9.37
C ASN A 60 6.62 -2.62 9.34
N PHE A 61 7.43 -3.53 9.89
CA PHE A 61 8.88 -3.33 9.98
C PHE A 61 9.68 -4.23 9.03
N VAL A 62 9.07 -5.26 8.45
CA VAL A 62 9.75 -6.17 7.51
C VAL A 62 9.14 -6.09 6.12
N ILE A 63 7.84 -6.35 5.98
CA ILE A 63 7.20 -6.47 4.67
C ILE A 63 7.03 -5.10 4.01
N ARG A 64 6.32 -4.16 4.65
CA ARG A 64 6.00 -2.85 4.07
C ARG A 64 7.24 -2.05 3.67
N PRO A 65 8.30 -1.92 4.50
CA PRO A 65 9.52 -1.21 4.09
C PRO A 65 10.14 -1.77 2.80
N ASN A 66 10.28 -3.09 2.71
CA ASN A 66 10.82 -3.74 1.51
C ASN A 66 9.89 -3.60 0.29
N LEU A 67 8.58 -3.65 0.52
CA LEU A 67 7.57 -3.51 -0.53
C LEU A 67 7.52 -2.07 -1.07
N ILE A 68 7.66 -1.05 -0.21
CA ILE A 68 7.74 0.36 -0.61
C ILE A 68 8.94 0.60 -1.52
N GLU A 69 10.12 0.05 -1.20
CA GLU A 69 11.28 0.15 -2.08
C GLU A 69 11.03 -0.49 -3.44
N ALA A 70 10.31 -1.62 -3.48
CA ALA A 70 9.92 -2.24 -4.74
C ALA A 70 8.89 -1.38 -5.51
N TRP A 71 7.97 -0.68 -4.83
CA TRP A 71 7.05 0.28 -5.46
C TRP A 71 7.77 1.47 -6.05
N LYS A 72 8.77 2.03 -5.34
CA LYS A 72 9.59 3.15 -5.83
C LYS A 72 10.35 2.76 -7.08
N LEU A 73 11.04 1.61 -7.07
CA LEU A 73 11.74 1.08 -8.24
C LEU A 73 10.81 0.88 -9.45
N MET A 74 9.57 0.45 -9.20
CA MET A 74 8.59 0.32 -10.26
C MET A 74 8.15 1.68 -10.81
N ALA A 75 7.93 2.69 -9.97
CA ALA A 75 7.65 4.06 -10.42
C ALA A 75 8.81 4.65 -11.23
N GLU A 76 10.05 4.44 -10.79
CA GLU A 76 11.27 4.87 -11.48
C GLU A 76 11.39 4.25 -12.87
N HIS A 77 10.96 2.99 -13.05
CA HIS A 77 10.90 2.37 -14.38
C HIS A 77 10.02 3.14 -15.37
N PHE A 78 8.97 3.80 -14.86
CA PHE A 78 8.08 4.66 -15.65
C PHE A 78 8.52 6.12 -15.66
N GLY A 79 9.69 6.45 -15.08
CA GLY A 79 10.27 7.78 -15.12
C GLY A 79 9.67 8.78 -14.13
N PHE A 80 9.05 8.32 -13.04
CA PHE A 80 8.47 9.19 -12.01
C PHE A 80 8.72 8.68 -10.59
N SER A 81 8.48 9.55 -9.60
CA SER A 81 8.56 9.19 -8.17
C SER A 81 7.16 8.97 -7.57
N LEU A 82 7.00 8.03 -6.63
CA LEU A 82 5.75 7.95 -5.85
C LEU A 82 5.45 9.29 -5.16
N GLY A 83 4.17 9.66 -5.12
CA GLY A 83 3.70 10.95 -4.66
C GLY A 83 3.88 12.08 -5.67
N GLN A 84 4.52 11.86 -6.83
CA GLN A 84 4.59 12.83 -7.90
C GLN A 84 3.30 12.83 -8.72
N LYS A 85 2.85 14.03 -9.12
CA LYS A 85 1.73 14.14 -10.03
C LYS A 85 2.13 13.64 -11.41
N VAL A 86 1.35 12.69 -11.93
CA VAL A 86 1.55 12.12 -13.26
C VAL A 86 0.23 12.01 -14.02
N LYS A 87 0.33 11.93 -15.35
CA LYS A 87 -0.74 11.46 -16.22
C LYS A 87 -0.30 10.16 -16.88
N LEU A 88 -1.00 9.08 -16.57
CA LEU A 88 -0.76 7.73 -17.06
C LEU A 88 -2.08 7.21 -17.61
N GLU A 89 -2.07 6.66 -18.83
CA GLU A 89 -3.28 6.16 -19.51
C GLU A 89 -4.47 7.14 -19.45
N GLY A 90 -4.17 8.43 -19.63
CA GLY A 90 -5.17 9.51 -19.59
C GLY A 90 -5.64 9.93 -18.19
N THR A 91 -5.22 9.25 -17.13
CA THR A 91 -5.61 9.55 -15.75
C THR A 91 -4.57 10.42 -15.05
N LEU A 92 -4.99 11.58 -14.54
CA LEU A 92 -4.14 12.52 -13.81
C LEU A 92 -4.25 12.32 -12.29
N PHE A 93 -3.17 11.90 -11.63
CA PHE A 93 -3.22 11.49 -10.22
C PHE A 93 -1.83 11.52 -9.55
N TYR A 94 -1.83 11.28 -8.23
CA TYR A 94 -0.64 11.12 -7.39
C TYR A 94 -0.51 9.64 -7.00
N PRO A 95 0.32 8.84 -7.68
CA PRO A 95 0.49 7.42 -7.39
C PRO A 95 1.19 7.25 -6.04
N VAL A 96 0.65 6.41 -5.16
CA VAL A 96 1.23 6.15 -3.83
C VAL A 96 1.54 4.68 -3.60
N ARG A 97 1.07 3.79 -4.47
CA ARG A 97 1.30 2.35 -4.38
C ARG A 97 1.39 1.74 -5.77
N ALA A 98 2.22 0.72 -5.91
CA ALA A 98 2.22 -0.16 -7.08
C ALA A 98 1.77 -1.57 -6.66
N SER A 99 1.00 -2.26 -7.49
CA SER A 99 0.51 -3.62 -7.21
C SER A 99 0.64 -4.47 -8.45
N VAL A 100 0.90 -5.76 -8.23
CA VAL A 100 1.15 -6.73 -9.30
C VAL A 100 0.29 -7.95 -9.05
N TYR A 101 -0.39 -8.40 -10.09
CA TYR A 101 -1.23 -9.58 -10.01
C TYR A 101 -0.57 -10.75 -10.76
N PRO A 102 -0.63 -11.99 -10.23
CA PRO A 102 0.16 -13.12 -10.75
C PRO A 102 -0.12 -13.46 -12.21
N HIS A 103 -1.35 -13.21 -12.67
CA HIS A 103 -1.84 -13.59 -13.99
C HIS A 103 -1.88 -12.42 -14.96
N GLU A 104 -1.46 -11.24 -14.52
CA GLU A 104 -1.54 -10.02 -15.30
C GLU A 104 -0.14 -9.59 -15.75
N HIS A 105 -0.07 -9.07 -16.97
CA HIS A 105 1.17 -8.50 -17.52
C HIS A 105 1.31 -7.00 -17.22
N VAL A 106 0.42 -6.46 -16.40
CA VAL A 106 0.38 -5.06 -15.99
C VAL A 106 0.88 -4.86 -14.55
N VAL A 107 1.17 -3.61 -14.22
CA VAL A 107 1.29 -3.10 -12.85
C VAL A 107 0.14 -2.15 -12.64
N THR A 108 -0.55 -2.27 -11.50
CA THR A 108 -1.58 -1.31 -11.11
C THR A 108 -1.00 -0.28 -10.17
N PHE A 109 -1.01 0.99 -10.57
CA PHE A 109 -0.72 2.11 -9.67
C PHE A 109 -2.00 2.59 -9.00
N THR A 110 -1.99 2.62 -7.67
CA THR A 110 -3.07 3.19 -6.86
C THR A 110 -2.62 4.53 -6.28
N GLY A 111 -3.50 5.52 -6.29
CA GLY A 111 -3.18 6.87 -5.84
C GLY A 111 -4.40 7.76 -5.69
N PHE A 112 -4.20 9.07 -5.61
CA PHE A 112 -5.28 10.05 -5.44
C PHE A 112 -5.46 10.89 -6.69
N ALA A 113 -6.69 11.03 -7.17
CA ALA A 113 -6.99 11.85 -8.34
C ALA A 113 -6.51 13.30 -8.13
N ALA A 114 -5.90 13.92 -9.14
CA ALA A 114 -5.51 15.32 -9.04
C ALA A 114 -6.73 16.24 -9.23
N LEU A 115 -6.98 17.12 -8.25
CA LEU A 115 -8.01 18.15 -8.36
C LEU A 115 -7.60 19.23 -9.37
N LYS A 116 -8.57 20.01 -9.84
CA LYS A 116 -8.31 21.20 -10.69
C LYS A 116 -7.33 22.19 -10.05
N SER A 117 -7.29 22.25 -8.72
CA SER A 117 -6.35 23.06 -7.95
C SER A 117 -4.90 22.54 -7.96
N GLY A 118 -4.66 21.33 -8.49
CA GLY A 118 -3.36 20.67 -8.40
C GLY A 118 -3.04 20.10 -7.02
N LYS A 119 -4.06 19.83 -6.20
CA LYS A 119 -3.93 19.08 -4.93
C LYS A 119 -4.46 17.65 -5.09
N PRO A 120 -4.03 16.69 -4.28
CA PRO A 120 -4.66 15.37 -4.24
C PRO A 120 -6.13 15.47 -3.82
N GLY A 121 -6.98 14.70 -4.48
CA GLY A 121 -8.37 14.47 -4.11
C GLY A 121 -8.49 13.45 -2.98
N LYS A 122 -9.71 13.26 -2.48
CA LYS A 122 -10.01 12.25 -1.44
C LYS A 122 -10.33 10.86 -2.01
N THR A 123 -10.62 10.79 -3.30
CA THR A 123 -10.99 9.55 -3.98
C THR A 123 -9.75 8.89 -4.53
N SER A 124 -9.56 7.62 -4.16
CA SER A 124 -8.51 6.80 -4.75
C SER A 124 -8.86 6.43 -6.19
N VAL A 125 -7.82 6.34 -7.02
CA VAL A 125 -7.90 5.85 -8.40
C VAL A 125 -6.87 4.74 -8.57
N CYS A 126 -7.20 3.80 -9.44
CA CYS A 126 -6.33 2.70 -9.84
C CYS A 126 -6.11 2.78 -11.34
N VAL A 127 -4.86 2.73 -11.78
CA VAL A 127 -4.47 2.83 -13.19
C VAL A 127 -3.53 1.68 -13.51
N GLU A 128 -3.88 0.88 -14.52
CA GLU A 128 -3.03 -0.19 -15.02
C GLU A 128 -1.98 0.37 -15.99
N ALA A 129 -0.76 -0.14 -15.90
CA ALA A 129 0.36 0.23 -16.74
C ALA A 129 1.02 -1.02 -17.31
N GLU A 130 1.27 -1.00 -18.62
CA GLU A 130 2.11 -1.97 -19.31
C GLU A 130 3.52 -1.42 -19.44
N ALA A 131 4.50 -2.26 -19.78
CA ALA A 131 5.88 -1.82 -19.99
C ALA A 131 6.01 -0.72 -21.08
N SER A 132 5.05 -0.64 -22.01
CA SER A 132 4.99 0.37 -23.08
C SER A 132 4.15 1.60 -22.74
N SER A 133 3.55 1.66 -21.55
CA SER A 133 2.72 2.80 -21.14
C SER A 133 3.51 4.10 -21.11
N VAL A 134 2.90 5.17 -21.60
CA VAL A 134 3.51 6.51 -21.65
C VAL A 134 3.04 7.30 -20.44
N VAL A 135 4.00 7.96 -19.77
CA VAL A 135 3.74 8.79 -18.59
C VAL A 135 4.14 10.23 -18.86
N GLU A 136 3.23 11.17 -18.60
CA GLU A 136 3.54 12.59 -18.51
C GLU A 136 3.75 12.96 -17.02
N VAL A 137 4.88 13.61 -16.72
CA VAL A 137 5.29 13.91 -15.34
C VAL A 137 5.22 15.40 -15.08
N PHE A 138 4.74 15.79 -13.89
CA PHE A 138 4.58 17.19 -13.48
C PHE A 138 5.43 17.49 -12.25
N ASP A 139 5.88 18.75 -12.14
CA ASP A 139 6.67 19.24 -10.99
C ASP A 139 5.76 19.60 -9.80
N GLN A 140 5.01 18.60 -9.31
CA GLN A 140 4.13 18.70 -8.16
C GLN A 140 4.17 17.39 -7.39
N HIS A 141 4.34 17.46 -6.07
CA HIS A 141 4.53 16.29 -5.21
C HIS A 141 3.61 16.37 -3.98
N LEU A 142 3.30 15.20 -3.42
CA LEU A 142 2.83 15.08 -2.04
C LEU A 142 3.97 15.38 -1.08
N GLU A 143 3.64 15.91 0.10
CA GLU A 143 4.63 16.07 1.16
C GLU A 143 5.15 14.69 1.61
N ALA A 144 6.42 14.63 2.04
CA ALA A 144 7.06 13.37 2.38
C ALA A 144 6.34 12.65 3.55
N GLU A 145 5.88 13.41 4.53
CA GLU A 145 5.13 12.89 5.69
C GLU A 145 3.76 12.34 5.28
N GLU A 146 3.05 13.03 4.38
CA GLU A 146 1.75 12.57 3.85
C GLU A 146 1.92 11.26 3.09
N LEU A 147 2.94 11.17 2.24
CA LEU A 147 3.25 9.95 1.48
C LEU A 147 3.64 8.79 2.41
N GLN A 148 4.48 9.06 3.41
CA GLN A 148 4.93 8.05 4.38
C GLN A 148 3.75 7.46 5.15
N ALA A 149 2.82 8.30 5.62
CA ALA A 149 1.65 7.84 6.38
C ALA A 149 0.78 6.86 5.57
N LEU A 150 0.66 7.07 4.25
CA LEU A 150 -0.15 6.23 3.37
C LEU A 150 0.44 4.83 3.16
N PHE A 151 1.75 4.66 3.30
CA PHE A 151 2.39 3.35 3.12
C PHE A 151 2.08 2.36 4.24
N PHE A 152 1.72 2.84 5.43
CA PHE A 152 1.48 2.03 6.62
C PHE A 152 0.00 2.02 7.03
N GLU A 153 -0.89 2.53 6.17
CA GLU A 153 -2.32 2.49 6.40
C GLU A 153 -2.86 1.06 6.33
N ASN A 154 -3.55 0.62 7.39
CA ASN A 154 -4.23 -0.67 7.42
C ASN A 154 -5.48 -0.66 6.53
N ILE A 155 -5.68 -1.72 5.74
CA ILE A 155 -6.70 -1.77 4.66
C ILE A 155 -8.14 -1.96 5.21
N THR A 156 -8.28 -2.22 6.52
CA THR A 156 -9.59 -2.45 7.14
C THR A 156 -10.50 -1.22 7.10
N ARG A 157 -11.76 -1.46 6.70
CA ARG A 157 -12.80 -0.42 6.64
C ARG A 157 -13.57 -0.26 7.95
N ARG A 158 -13.36 -1.14 8.95
CA ARG A 158 -14.01 -1.02 10.26
C ARG A 158 -13.19 -0.05 11.12
N ASN A 159 -13.67 1.18 11.28
CA ASN A 159 -12.99 2.21 12.09
C ASN A 159 -12.53 1.71 13.47
N PRO A 160 -13.33 0.95 14.25
CA PRO A 160 -12.88 0.45 15.55
C PRO A 160 -11.69 -0.52 15.44
N VAL A 161 -11.68 -1.39 14.41
CA VAL A 161 -10.59 -2.34 14.16
C VAL A 161 -9.33 -1.57 13.76
N ARG A 162 -9.46 -0.58 12.87
CA ARG A 162 -8.34 0.27 12.48
C ARG A 162 -7.72 0.98 13.68
N SER A 163 -8.54 1.68 14.47
CA SER A 163 -8.06 2.40 15.65
C SER A 163 -7.39 1.49 16.68
N PHE A 164 -7.92 0.27 16.85
CA PHE A 164 -7.30 -0.73 17.70
C PHE A 164 -5.92 -1.16 17.15
N LEU A 165 -5.83 -1.55 15.89
CA LEU A 165 -4.55 -1.93 15.26
C LEU A 165 -3.52 -0.81 15.31
N ASP A 166 -3.93 0.43 15.08
CA ASP A 166 -3.05 1.60 15.15
C ASP A 166 -2.55 1.83 16.60
N THR A 167 -3.40 1.59 17.59
CA THR A 167 -3.04 1.66 19.02
C THR A 167 -2.04 0.56 19.40
N GLU A 168 -2.32 -0.68 19.01
CA GLU A 168 -1.42 -1.81 19.26
C GLU A 168 -0.07 -1.62 18.57
N LEU A 169 -0.05 -1.13 17.32
CA LEU A 169 1.19 -0.83 16.60
C LEU A 169 2.04 0.23 17.32
N ALA A 170 1.41 1.28 17.85
CA ALA A 170 2.10 2.34 18.58
C ALA A 170 2.75 1.86 19.90
N MET A 171 2.32 0.71 20.45
CA MET A 171 2.97 0.10 21.62
C MET A 171 4.21 -0.71 21.26
N LEU A 172 4.42 -1.01 19.97
CA LEU A 172 5.51 -1.85 19.47
C LEU A 172 6.69 -1.03 18.93
N SER A 173 6.51 0.28 18.77
CA SER A 173 7.49 1.24 18.23
C SER A 173 8.39 1.85 19.29
#